data_AF-A0A7W9C9E2-F1
#
_entry.id   AF-A0A7W9C9E2-F1
#
_cell.length_a   1.000
_cell.length_b   1.000
_cell.length_c   1.000
_cell.angle_alpha   90.00
_cell.angle_beta   90.00
_cell.angle_gamma   90.00
#
_symmetry.space_group_name_H-M   'P 1'
#
loop_
_entity.id
_entity.type
_entity.pdbx_description
1 polymer ?
#
loop_
_entity_poly.entity_id
_entity_poly.type
_entity_poly.pdbx_seq_one_letter_code
_entity_poly.pdbx_strand_id
1 'polypeptide(L)'
;MGAKLINLKARRSGARIERLRATDPVVVEIVLALWELGGQAHRQTVADHVLRGRGEMGVIRHEDRAPIYQAMNSVFSSGGSGWIAPAFGETSYRWVLTDSGQQLFQTARPPKRSRAAAG
;
A
#
# COMPACT_ATOMS: atom_id res chain seq x y z
N MET A 1 21.29 7.41 11.71
CA MET A 1 21.62 7.24 10.27
C MET A 1 20.57 6.37 9.58
N GLY A 2 19.37 6.89 9.30
CA GLY A 2 18.19 6.08 8.91
C GLY A 2 17.59 6.37 7.53
N ALA A 3 18.27 7.08 6.64
CA ALA A 3 17.67 7.57 5.38
C ALA A 3 18.00 6.74 4.12
N LYS A 4 18.70 5.60 4.25
CA LYS A 4 19.35 4.96 3.08
C LYS A 4 18.52 3.89 2.37
N LEU A 5 17.46 3.34 2.99
CA LEU A 5 16.70 2.19 2.44
C LEU A 5 15.37 2.55 1.76
N ILE A 6 14.89 3.78 1.91
CA ILE A 6 13.69 4.27 1.20
C ILE A 6 13.93 4.32 -0.33
N ASN A 7 15.19 4.35 -0.76
CA ASN A 7 15.57 4.71 -2.14
C ASN A 7 15.59 3.54 -3.14
N LEU A 8 15.60 2.27 -2.72
CA LEU A 8 15.76 1.14 -3.65
C LEU A 8 14.43 0.52 -4.12
N LYS A 9 13.40 0.44 -3.26
CA LYS A 9 12.05 -0.01 -3.67
C LYS A 9 11.25 1.06 -4.39
N ALA A 10 11.49 2.35 -4.08
CA ALA A 10 10.84 3.47 -4.75
C ALA A 10 11.13 3.52 -6.26
N ARG A 11 12.31 3.05 -6.69
CA ARG A 11 12.75 3.08 -8.10
C ARG A 11 12.01 2.11 -9.02
N ARG A 12 11.42 1.02 -8.52
CA ARG A 12 10.65 0.07 -9.34
C ARG A 12 9.23 0.54 -9.67
N SER A 13 8.87 1.71 -9.16
CA SER A 13 7.50 2.25 -9.06
C SER A 13 7.45 3.71 -9.52
N GLY A 14 8.25 4.10 -10.52
CA GLY A 14 8.45 5.50 -10.91
C GLY A 14 7.17 6.29 -11.24
N ALA A 15 6.15 5.64 -11.80
CA ALA A 15 4.82 6.24 -12.05
C ALA A 15 3.85 6.13 -10.85
N ARG A 16 4.19 5.30 -9.86
CA ARG A 16 3.36 4.88 -8.71
C ARG A 16 3.35 5.88 -7.56
N ILE A 17 4.37 6.74 -7.47
CA ILE A 17 4.66 7.56 -6.29
C ILE A 17 4.21 9.01 -6.46
N GLU A 18 4.15 9.55 -7.67
CA GLU A 18 3.85 10.99 -7.88
C GLU A 18 2.47 11.41 -7.37
N ARG A 19 1.42 10.61 -7.59
CA ARG A 19 0.08 10.87 -7.02
C ARG A 19 -0.01 10.65 -5.50
N LEU A 20 0.95 9.94 -4.92
CA LEU A 20 0.99 9.59 -3.50
C LEU A 20 1.88 10.53 -2.68
N ARG A 21 2.57 11.51 -3.31
CA ARG A 21 3.51 12.42 -2.65
C ARG A 21 2.90 13.33 -1.57
N ALA A 22 1.58 13.50 -1.56
CA ALA A 22 0.85 14.28 -0.55
C ALA A 22 0.17 13.40 0.53
N THR A 23 0.36 12.08 0.47
CA THR A 23 -0.28 11.13 1.39
C THR A 23 0.72 10.60 2.40
N ASP A 24 0.22 10.26 3.60
CA ASP A 24 1.00 9.61 4.64
C ASP A 24 1.78 8.40 4.08
N PRO A 25 3.12 8.36 4.23
CA PRO A 25 3.95 7.25 3.73
C PRO A 25 3.50 5.87 4.22
N VAL A 26 3.00 5.76 5.46
CA VAL A 26 2.52 4.49 6.03
C VAL A 26 1.27 4.00 5.30
N VAL A 27 0.38 4.92 4.91
CA VAL A 27 -0.83 4.58 4.13
C VAL A 27 -0.44 4.06 2.75
N VAL A 28 0.56 4.66 2.11
CA VAL A 28 1.11 4.16 0.84
C VAL A 28 1.65 2.75 0.97
N GLU A 29 2.41 2.48 2.04
CA GLU A 29 2.93 1.14 2.32
C GLU A 29 1.81 0.12 2.57
N ILE A 30 0.75 0.50 3.27
CA ILE A 30 -0.43 -0.34 3.50
C ILE A 30 -1.14 -0.68 2.18
N VAL A 31 -1.37 0.31 1.31
CA VAL A 31 -2.00 0.13 -0.01
C VAL A 31 -1.16 -0.80 -0.88
N LEU A 32 0.16 -0.61 -0.89
CA LEU A 32 1.10 -1.50 -1.61
C LEU A 32 1.07 -2.92 -1.05
N ALA A 33 1.10 -3.07 0.28
CA ALA A 33 1.05 -4.39 0.92
C ALA A 33 -0.26 -5.12 0.58
N LEU A 34 -1.41 -4.44 0.64
CA LEU A 34 -2.68 -5.04 0.25
C LEU A 34 -2.68 -5.46 -1.22
N TRP A 35 -2.13 -4.65 -2.12
CA TRP A 35 -2.00 -5.03 -3.54
C TRP A 35 -1.14 -6.28 -3.73
N GLU A 36 0.03 -6.34 -3.08
CA GLU A 36 0.94 -7.50 -3.16
C GLU A 36 0.32 -8.76 -2.53
N LEU A 37 -0.56 -8.60 -1.54
CA LEU A 37 -1.31 -9.68 -0.88
C LEU A 37 -2.59 -10.08 -1.64
N GLY A 38 -2.82 -9.57 -2.85
CA GLY A 38 -3.97 -9.95 -3.68
C GLY A 38 -5.22 -9.08 -3.49
N GLY A 39 -5.07 -7.90 -2.91
CA GLY A 39 -6.12 -6.90 -2.75
C GLY A 39 -6.94 -7.04 -1.46
N GLN A 40 -6.78 -8.11 -0.68
CA GLN A 40 -7.47 -8.31 0.59
C GLN A 40 -6.61 -9.13 1.55
N ALA A 41 -6.49 -8.66 2.79
CA ALA A 41 -5.77 -9.40 3.84
C ALA A 41 -6.22 -9.03 5.25
N HIS A 42 -5.86 -9.88 6.22
CA HIS A 42 -6.02 -9.55 7.64
C HIS A 42 -5.03 -8.43 8.04
N ARG A 43 -5.44 -7.49 8.90
CA ARG A 43 -4.63 -6.33 9.31
C ARG A 43 -3.25 -6.73 9.86
N GLN A 44 -3.17 -7.86 10.56
CA GLN A 44 -1.90 -8.40 11.05
C GLN A 44 -0.99 -8.82 9.90
N THR A 45 -1.53 -9.53 8.90
CA THR A 45 -0.79 -9.92 7.70
C THR A 45 -0.28 -8.70 6.94
N VAL A 46 -1.11 -7.65 6.82
CA VAL A 46 -0.71 -6.39 6.19
C VAL A 46 0.42 -5.73 6.98
N ALA A 47 0.29 -5.59 8.30
CA ALA A 47 1.31 -4.98 9.14
C ALA A 47 2.63 -5.75 9.11
N ASP A 48 2.57 -7.09 9.19
CA ASP A 48 3.75 -7.95 9.09
C ASP A 48 4.43 -7.79 7.73
N HIS A 49 3.65 -7.71 6.65
CA HIS A 49 4.17 -7.52 5.30
C HIS A 49 4.86 -6.17 5.13
N VAL A 50 4.26 -5.09 5.64
CA VAL A 50 4.86 -3.74 5.65
C VAL A 50 6.17 -3.74 6.44
N LEU A 51 6.19 -4.28 7.66
CA LEU A 51 7.38 -4.31 8.53
C LEU A 51 8.51 -5.13 7.91
N ARG A 52 8.21 -6.32 7.39
CA ARG A 52 9.18 -7.11 6.61
C ARG A 52 9.66 -6.35 5.38
N GLY A 53 8.76 -5.60 4.73
CA GLY A 53 9.06 -4.74 3.60
C GLY A 53 10.05 -3.61 3.94
N ARG A 54 10.06 -3.15 5.20
CA ARG A 54 11.01 -2.17 5.77
C ARG A 54 12.36 -2.79 6.18
N GLY A 55 12.46 -4.12 6.20
CA GLY A 55 13.66 -4.85 6.60
C GLY A 55 13.63 -5.40 8.03
N GLU A 56 12.47 -5.41 8.69
CA GLU A 56 12.30 -6.11 9.97
C GLU A 56 12.37 -7.63 9.73
N MET A 57 13.52 -8.22 10.05
CA MET A 57 13.81 -9.64 9.83
C MET A 57 13.58 -10.49 11.09
N GLY A 58 13.27 -9.87 12.23
CA GLY A 58 13.12 -10.51 13.53
C GLY A 58 11.68 -10.87 13.91
N VAL A 59 11.50 -11.24 15.18
CA VAL A 59 10.17 -11.45 15.77
C VAL A 59 9.44 -10.11 15.82
N ILE A 60 8.41 -9.97 14.98
CA ILE A 60 7.55 -8.79 14.96
C ILE A 60 6.61 -8.84 16.17
N ARG A 61 6.72 -7.86 17.04
CA ARG A 61 5.94 -7.71 18.28
C ARG A 61 4.66 -6.91 18.06
N HIS A 62 3.81 -6.88 19.07
CA HIS A 62 2.57 -6.12 19.01
C HIS A 62 2.85 -4.61 18.88
N GLU A 63 3.85 -4.10 19.62
CA GLU A 63 4.26 -2.69 19.58
C GLU A 63 4.68 -2.23 18.18
N ASP A 64 5.35 -3.08 17.40
CA ASP A 64 5.81 -2.76 16.05
C ASP A 64 4.64 -2.56 15.06
N ARG A 65 3.51 -3.24 15.31
CA ARG A 65 2.31 -3.19 14.47
C ARG A 65 1.40 -2.02 14.82
N ALA A 66 1.48 -1.50 16.05
CA ALA A 66 0.59 -0.47 16.55
C ALA A 66 0.55 0.79 15.66
N PRO A 67 1.69 1.32 15.15
CA PRO A 67 1.67 2.46 14.24
C PRO A 67 0.92 2.19 12.93
N ILE A 68 1.02 0.96 12.40
CA ILE A 68 0.33 0.56 11.16
C ILE A 68 -1.17 0.45 11.43
N TYR A 69 -1.57 -0.15 12.54
CA TYR A 69 -2.98 -0.22 12.94
C TYR A 69 -3.59 1.17 13.14
N GLN A 70 -2.84 2.08 13.76
CA GLN A 70 -3.27 3.46 13.94
C GLN A 70 -3.45 4.17 12.59
N ALA A 71 -2.55 3.97 11.63
CA ALA A 71 -2.68 4.54 10.29
C ALA A 71 -3.91 3.99 9.55
N MET A 72 -4.16 2.67 9.62
CA MET A 72 -5.36 2.06 9.03
C MET A 72 -6.65 2.66 9.63
N ASN A 73 -6.72 2.74 10.97
CA ASN A 73 -7.87 3.32 11.65
C ASN A 73 -8.04 4.81 11.33
N SER A 74 -6.96 5.58 11.28
CA SER A 74 -7.00 7.02 10.97
C SER A 74 -7.54 7.27 9.56
N VAL A 75 -7.13 6.47 8.57
CA VAL A 75 -7.67 6.51 7.20
C VAL A 75 -9.17 6.25 7.17
N PHE A 76 -9.65 5.25 7.92
CA PHE A 76 -11.06 4.93 7.98
C PHE A 76 -11.88 6.03 8.69
N SER A 77 -11.46 6.45 9.88
CA SER A 77 -12.18 7.44 10.71
C SER A 77 -12.22 8.85 10.11
N SER A 78 -11.20 9.23 9.33
CA SER A 78 -11.16 10.53 8.64
C SER A 78 -11.89 10.53 7.29
N GLY A 79 -12.40 9.37 6.83
CA GLY A 79 -12.82 9.17 5.45
C GLY A 79 -11.67 9.28 4.42
N GLY A 80 -10.45 9.40 4.91
CA GLY A 80 -9.27 9.90 4.20
C GLY A 80 -8.48 8.80 3.51
N SER A 81 -8.90 8.45 2.30
CA SER A 81 -8.07 8.09 1.12
C SER A 81 -8.97 7.46 0.06
N GLY A 82 -10.04 6.81 0.51
CA GLY A 82 -10.93 6.03 -0.34
C GLY A 82 -10.21 4.87 -1.05
N TRP A 83 -8.98 4.51 -0.67
CA TRP A 83 -8.15 3.46 -1.32
C TRP A 83 -8.18 2.12 -0.60
N ILE A 84 -8.45 2.15 0.70
CA ILE A 84 -8.56 0.97 1.55
C ILE A 84 -9.82 1.08 2.40
N ALA A 85 -10.40 -0.07 2.74
CA ALA A 85 -11.54 -0.13 3.65
C ALA A 85 -11.52 -1.44 4.45
N PRO A 86 -12.15 -1.46 5.64
CA PRO A 86 -12.51 -2.69 6.32
C PRO A 86 -13.50 -3.50 5.46
N ALA A 87 -13.30 -4.82 5.34
CA ALA A 87 -14.09 -5.67 4.44
C ALA A 87 -15.55 -5.86 4.91
N PHE A 88 -15.78 -5.79 6.23
CA PHE A 88 -17.07 -6.11 6.86
C PHE A 88 -17.51 -5.01 7.85
N GLY A 89 -17.11 -3.77 7.62
CA GLY A 89 -17.38 -2.64 8.52
C GLY A 89 -16.30 -2.39 9.57
N GLU A 90 -16.49 -1.38 10.40
CA GLU A 90 -15.49 -0.76 11.29
C GLU A 90 -14.73 -1.74 12.21
N THR A 91 -15.41 -2.79 12.68
CA THR A 91 -14.82 -3.79 13.59
C THR A 91 -14.04 -4.87 12.86
N SER A 92 -13.98 -4.83 11.52
CA SER A 92 -13.33 -5.87 10.73
C SER A 92 -11.82 -5.83 10.88
N TYR A 93 -11.25 -7.00 11.18
CA TYR A 93 -9.81 -7.19 11.08
C TYR A 93 -9.33 -7.47 9.67
N ARG A 94 -10.22 -7.63 8.69
CA ARG A 94 -9.87 -7.79 7.27
C ARG A 94 -10.00 -6.47 6.54
N TRP A 95 -9.01 -6.16 5.73
CA TRP A 95 -8.92 -4.94 4.94
C TRP A 95 -8.82 -5.27 3.46
N VAL A 96 -9.41 -4.42 2.65
CA VAL A 96 -9.47 -4.55 1.19
C VAL A 96 -8.96 -3.29 0.51
N LEU A 97 -8.42 -3.44 -0.69
CA LEU A 97 -8.33 -2.34 -1.65
C LEU A 97 -9.73 -2.04 -2.18
N THR A 98 -10.12 -0.77 -2.11
CA THR A 98 -11.31 -0.28 -2.80
C THR A 98 -11.06 -0.19 -4.31
N ASP A 99 -12.10 0.10 -5.08
CA ASP A 99 -11.96 0.33 -6.53
C ASP A 99 -10.96 1.44 -6.83
N SER A 100 -11.01 2.56 -6.10
CA SER A 100 -10.06 3.66 -6.25
C SER A 100 -8.63 3.22 -5.93
N GLY A 101 -8.44 2.37 -4.91
CA GLY A 101 -7.15 1.80 -4.56
C GLY A 101 -6.61 0.86 -5.64
N GLN A 102 -7.47 0.05 -6.25
CA GLN A 102 -7.09 -0.83 -7.36
C GLN A 102 -6.71 -0.04 -8.62
N GLN A 103 -7.42 1.05 -8.93
CA GLN A 103 -7.15 1.90 -10.09
C GLN A 103 -5.75 2.54 -10.07
N LEU A 104 -5.19 2.79 -8.88
CA LEU A 104 -3.79 3.23 -8.72
C LEU A 104 -2.79 2.27 -9.40
N PHE A 105 -3.13 0.98 -9.48
CA PHE A 105 -2.26 -0.06 -10.00
C PHE A 105 -2.62 -0.50 -11.43
N GLN A 106 -3.82 -0.19 -11.92
CA GLN A 106 -4.23 -0.51 -13.29
C GLN A 106 -3.61 0.42 -14.34
N THR A 107 -3.30 1.67 -13.97
CA THR A 107 -2.69 2.67 -14.86
C THR A 107 -1.21 2.42 -15.17
N ALA A 108 -0.60 1.39 -14.58
CA ALA A 108 0.77 0.95 -14.84
C ALA A 108 0.88 -0.11 -15.96
N ARG A 109 -0.17 -0.34 -16.76
CA ARG A 109 0.02 -1.05 -18.04
C ARG A 109 0.84 -0.13 -18.96
N PRO A 110 2.03 -0.57 -19.45
CA PRO A 110 2.78 0.23 -20.41
C PRO A 110 1.88 0.54 -21.60
N PRO A 111 1.96 1.74 -22.22
CA PRO A 111 1.21 2.01 -23.43
C PRO A 111 1.53 0.88 -24.40
N LYS A 112 0.50 0.13 -24.82
CA LYS A 112 0.61 -0.78 -25.96
C LYS A 112 1.28 0.05 -27.04
N ARG A 113 2.51 -0.30 -27.43
CA ARG A 113 3.12 0.26 -28.63
C ARG A 113 2.11 -0.03 -29.74
N SER A 114 1.36 1.00 -30.13
CA SER A 114 0.63 0.96 -31.38
C SER A 114 1.70 0.69 -32.41
N ARG A 115 1.66 -0.50 -33.00
CA ARG A 115 2.44 -0.78 -34.19
C ARG A 115 1.87 0.15 -35.23
N ALA A 116 2.51 1.32 -35.38
CA ALA A 116 2.25 2.21 -36.48
C ALA A 116 2.35 1.35 -37.74
N ALA A 117 1.28 1.34 -38.51
CA ALA A 117 1.29 0.84 -39.86
C ALA A 117 2.43 1.57 -40.60
N ALA A 118 3.34 0.81 -41.18
CA ALA A 118 4.34 1.30 -42.09
C ALA A 118 4.54 0.20 -43.15
N GLY A 119 4.26 0.56 -44.40
CA GLY A 119 4.50 -0.24 -45.60
C GLY A 119 3.27 -0.95 -46.11
#